data_AF-A0A954K9K3-F1
#
_entry.id   AF-A0A954K9K3-F1
#
_cell.length_a   1.000
_cell.length_b   1.000
_cell.length_c   1.000
_cell.angle_alpha   90.00
_cell.angle_beta   90.00
_cell.angle_gamma   90.00
#
_symmetry.space_group_name_H-M   'P 1'
#
loop_
_entity.id
_entity.type
_entity.pdbx_description
1 polymer ?
#
loop_
_entity_poly.entity_id
_entity_poly.type
_entity_poly.pdbx_seq_one_letter_code
_entity_poly.pdbx_strand_id
1 'polypeptide(L)'
;RTGMVRIYDRHLDAKAKFYTGGLEQNVVKDQPPVEASAIAFLRGDKLVFKPVQLPPTAWYPGLKPFVIQEETQKRETAYQSALKNWEQQKTELEEKLKQQESDLANVLAARPETPIATEKDPAQPASSASNQQSLQLNAEQGRRTLSYEITDWKTFDSEIQIRFQLRILKDSHVNFQLSNDLTGGRTNLYVAFEAGKIIAYVPGTTNPTTVGSYKVDSRDSKFHITLQLKPDQDIALLTIQGGNNNEKILNETPIALNGWNPAIQANRGIFLDAHQGSIAEFDQLVFLNQSQQELLRIDFEFPDYQSSEDLPGIANWHLTRFSTGTATSQVILKTPLTEADQKWRQQVKASQMKRDLTRSLKNDLQLKLKAAEDEKTEYAARVGAATARFIEKSTQTESLEQAACQAEWQAKLSRAQSNLKSAELALLQAKMLPDSDQERAKKLTAAQTLVTQNRAQLASAQKPVEASSTEYTALSRIFPEQSTGKRTALARWITSRDNPLTARVAVNHIWMRHFGKPLVKSVYNF
;
A
#
# COMPACT_ATOMS: atom_id res chain seq x y z
N ARG A 1 30.83 23.18 19.04
CA ARG A 1 31.55 22.21 18.17
C ARG A 1 32.84 21.76 18.86
N THR A 2 32.79 20.81 19.78
CA THR A 2 34.00 20.09 20.23
C THR A 2 34.17 18.88 19.31
N GLY A 3 34.59 19.15 18.07
CA GLY A 3 34.84 18.16 17.01
C GLY A 3 36.07 17.29 17.30
N MET A 4 36.16 16.69 18.49
CA MET A 4 37.16 15.68 18.77
C MET A 4 36.81 14.43 17.98
N VAL A 5 37.54 14.19 16.90
CA VAL A 5 37.52 12.92 16.18
C VAL A 5 37.94 11.84 17.16
N ARG A 6 37.01 10.97 17.54
CA ARG A 6 37.32 9.80 18.37
C ARG A 6 37.54 8.62 17.42
N ILE A 7 38.79 8.15 17.35
CA ILE A 7 39.17 7.07 16.46
C ILE A 7 39.06 5.74 17.22
N TYR A 8 38.06 4.93 16.87
CA TYR A 8 37.86 3.59 17.42
C TYR A 8 38.30 2.51 16.43
N ASP A 9 38.51 1.30 16.92
CA ASP A 9 38.80 0.14 16.08
C ASP A 9 37.47 -0.35 15.49
N ARG A 10 37.26 -0.16 14.18
CA ARG A 10 36.04 -0.62 13.51
C ARG A 10 36.03 -2.14 13.30
N HIS A 11 37.22 -2.72 13.12
CA HIS A 11 37.43 -4.15 12.87
C HIS A 11 38.54 -4.64 13.80
N LEU A 12 38.17 -5.38 14.86
CA LEU A 12 39.12 -5.85 15.86
C LEU A 12 40.06 -6.93 15.31
N ASP A 13 39.55 -7.77 14.42
CA ASP A 13 40.24 -8.94 13.87
C ASP A 13 40.85 -8.68 12.48
N ALA A 14 40.89 -7.41 12.04
CA ALA A 14 41.49 -7.06 10.77
C ALA A 14 43.00 -7.35 10.80
N LYS A 15 43.41 -8.35 10.02
CA LYS A 15 44.81 -8.77 9.91
C LYS A 15 45.58 -7.82 8.98
N ALA A 16 46.74 -7.31 9.41
CA ALA A 16 47.61 -6.50 8.56
C ALA A 16 48.37 -7.42 7.58
N LYS A 17 48.11 -7.30 6.29
CA LYS A 17 48.80 -8.11 5.27
C LYS A 17 50.18 -7.54 4.97
N PHE A 18 51.08 -8.39 4.46
CA PHE A 18 52.39 -7.95 4.00
C PHE A 18 52.26 -7.39 2.56
N TYR A 19 52.82 -6.21 2.32
CA TYR A 19 52.79 -5.54 1.01
C TYR A 19 54.22 -5.22 0.54
N THR A 20 54.47 -5.26 -0.76
CA THR A 20 55.74 -4.79 -1.35
C THR A 20 55.61 -3.38 -1.91
N GLY A 21 56.67 -2.57 -1.74
CA GLY A 21 56.73 -1.21 -2.29
C GLY A 21 55.73 -0.22 -1.68
N GLY A 22 55.10 -0.55 -0.55
CA GLY A 22 54.15 0.33 0.14
C GLY A 22 52.78 0.49 -0.55
N LEU A 23 52.47 -0.35 -1.55
CA LEU A 23 51.19 -0.31 -2.27
C LEU A 23 50.26 -1.43 -1.80
N GLU A 24 49.02 -1.09 -1.39
CA GLU A 24 48.04 -2.05 -0.85
C GLU A 24 47.63 -3.14 -1.85
N GLN A 25 47.77 -2.89 -3.15
CA GLN A 25 47.49 -3.87 -4.21
C GLN A 25 48.54 -4.99 -4.31
N ASN A 26 49.74 -4.76 -3.78
CA ASN A 26 50.88 -5.68 -3.90
C ASN A 26 51.00 -6.61 -2.69
N VAL A 27 49.89 -7.29 -2.33
CA VAL A 27 49.84 -8.25 -1.22
C VAL A 27 50.74 -9.46 -1.52
N VAL A 28 51.65 -9.79 -0.61
CA VAL A 28 52.42 -11.04 -0.65
C VAL A 28 51.59 -12.14 0.00
N LYS A 29 51.00 -13.01 -0.82
CA LYS A 29 50.01 -14.01 -0.38
C LYS A 29 50.57 -15.05 0.60
N ASP A 30 51.84 -15.40 0.46
CA ASP A 30 52.46 -16.50 1.21
C ASP A 30 53.11 -16.03 2.53
N GLN A 31 53.10 -14.72 2.81
CA GLN A 31 53.60 -14.18 4.07
C GLN A 31 52.47 -14.17 5.11
N PRO A 32 52.73 -14.63 6.35
CA PRO A 32 51.76 -14.51 7.41
C PRO A 32 51.43 -13.02 7.66
N PRO A 33 50.21 -12.70 8.10
CA PRO A 33 49.87 -11.35 8.50
C PRO A 33 50.84 -10.81 9.55
N VAL A 34 51.18 -9.54 9.42
CA VAL A 34 52.08 -8.85 10.33
C VAL A 34 51.34 -8.57 11.63
N GLU A 35 51.82 -9.15 12.72
CA GLU A 35 51.32 -8.82 14.04
C GLU A 35 51.68 -7.38 14.40
N ALA A 36 50.70 -6.63 14.88
CA ALA A 36 50.91 -5.26 15.30
C ALA A 36 51.80 -5.23 16.55
N SER A 37 53.05 -4.80 16.39
CA SER A 37 54.01 -4.61 17.49
C SER A 37 54.76 -3.28 17.32
N ALA A 38 55.23 -2.72 18.41
CA ALA A 38 56.09 -1.54 18.34
C ALA A 38 57.56 -1.93 18.19
N ILE A 39 58.38 -0.98 17.75
CA ILE A 39 59.76 -1.21 17.38
C ILE A 39 60.59 -1.60 18.62
N ALA A 40 61.15 -2.81 18.61
CA ALA A 40 61.83 -3.40 19.76
C ALA A 40 63.00 -2.55 20.31
N PHE A 41 63.82 -1.94 19.44
CA PHE A 41 64.95 -1.12 19.89
C PHE A 41 64.52 0.15 20.65
N LEU A 42 63.26 0.56 20.50
CA LEU A 42 62.65 1.67 21.25
C LEU A 42 61.84 1.16 22.45
N ARG A 43 62.13 -0.07 22.94
CA ARG A 43 61.39 -0.77 23.98
C ARG A 43 59.91 -1.01 23.64
N GLY A 44 59.58 -1.03 22.35
CA GLY A 44 58.23 -1.28 21.86
C GLY A 44 57.76 -2.73 22.07
N ASP A 45 58.71 -3.65 22.20
CA ASP A 45 58.52 -5.06 22.59
C ASP A 45 57.90 -5.23 23.99
N LYS A 46 57.94 -4.18 24.83
CA LYS A 46 57.31 -4.15 26.16
C LYS A 46 55.88 -3.63 26.17
N LEU A 47 55.31 -3.29 25.00
CA LEU A 47 53.93 -2.81 24.93
C LEU A 47 52.93 -3.95 25.21
N VAL A 48 52.18 -3.80 26.29
CA VAL A 48 51.06 -4.69 26.60
C VAL A 48 49.76 -4.06 26.08
N PHE A 49 49.13 -4.73 25.12
CA PHE A 49 47.81 -4.34 24.63
C PHE A 49 46.74 -4.93 25.54
N LYS A 50 45.90 -4.07 26.11
CA LYS A 50 44.74 -4.49 26.93
C LYS A 50 43.48 -3.97 26.27
N PRO A 51 42.49 -4.84 25.95
CA PRO A 51 41.21 -4.40 25.45
C PRO A 51 40.56 -3.34 26.36
N VAL A 52 39.89 -2.38 25.75
CA VAL A 52 39.24 -1.26 26.45
C VAL A 52 37.75 -1.33 26.19
N GLN A 53 36.95 -1.47 27.25
CA GLN A 53 35.50 -1.36 27.16
C GLN A 53 35.10 0.07 26.80
N LEU A 54 34.30 0.21 25.77
CA LEU A 54 33.81 1.49 25.27
C LEU A 54 32.44 1.81 25.91
N PRO A 55 32.15 3.08 26.24
CA PRO A 55 30.82 3.46 26.70
C PRO A 55 29.79 3.30 25.55
N PRO A 56 28.50 3.06 25.86
CA PRO A 56 27.44 2.89 24.86
C PRO A 56 27.43 3.93 23.74
N THR A 57 27.59 5.20 24.09
CA THR A 57 27.60 6.31 23.12
C THR A 57 28.81 6.33 22.19
N ALA A 58 29.86 5.54 22.46
CA ALA A 58 31.01 5.39 21.58
C ALA A 58 30.77 4.35 20.49
N TRP A 59 30.24 3.18 20.86
CA TRP A 59 30.02 2.06 19.93
C TRP A 59 28.60 2.03 19.35
N TYR A 60 27.66 2.79 19.91
CA TYR A 60 26.34 3.05 19.34
C TYR A 60 26.10 4.57 19.22
N PRO A 61 26.64 5.22 18.18
CA PRO A 61 26.66 6.69 18.08
C PRO A 61 25.29 7.37 18.06
N GLY A 62 24.24 6.65 17.66
CA GLY A 62 22.85 7.11 17.69
C GLY A 62 22.34 7.45 19.10
N LEU A 63 22.98 6.93 20.14
CA LEU A 63 22.68 7.26 21.54
C LEU A 63 23.36 8.56 22.02
N LYS A 64 24.12 9.26 21.17
CA LYS A 64 24.74 10.52 21.56
C LYS A 64 23.67 11.60 21.74
N PRO A 65 23.71 12.40 22.83
CA PRO A 65 22.69 13.40 23.12
C PRO A 65 22.44 14.38 21.96
N PHE A 66 23.49 14.86 21.30
CA PHE A 66 23.33 15.79 20.17
C PHE A 66 22.69 15.13 18.95
N VAL A 67 22.94 13.84 18.70
CA VAL A 67 22.32 13.09 17.58
C VAL A 67 20.84 12.90 17.85
N ILE A 68 20.48 12.48 19.07
CA ILE A 68 19.10 12.36 19.51
C ILE A 68 18.39 13.72 19.38
N GLN A 69 19.03 14.80 19.85
CA GLN A 69 18.46 16.14 19.80
C GLN A 69 18.22 16.63 18.36
N GLU A 70 19.21 16.46 17.46
CA GLU A 70 19.08 16.85 16.05
C GLU A 70 17.96 16.06 15.34
N GLU A 71 17.93 14.74 15.52
CA GLU A 71 16.92 13.87 14.91
C GLU A 71 15.51 14.09 15.50
N THR A 72 15.42 14.38 16.80
CA THR A 72 14.15 14.77 17.46
C THR A 72 13.65 16.10 16.90
N GLN A 73 14.53 17.11 16.82
CA GLN A 73 14.16 18.43 16.31
C GLN A 73 13.72 18.36 14.84
N LYS A 74 14.36 17.52 14.02
CA LYS A 74 13.97 17.29 12.63
C LYS A 74 12.53 16.79 12.53
N ARG A 75 12.14 15.80 13.33
CA ARG A 75 10.79 15.22 13.35
C ARG A 75 9.76 16.19 13.93
N GLU A 76 10.12 16.89 15.00
CA GLU A 76 9.25 17.93 15.58
C GLU A 76 8.99 19.04 14.55
N THR A 77 10.01 19.49 13.80
CA THR A 77 9.85 20.49 12.75
C THR A 77 8.93 20.00 11.62
N ALA A 78 9.04 18.72 11.23
CA ALA A 78 8.16 18.10 10.23
C ALA A 78 6.70 18.03 10.72
N TYR A 79 6.49 17.61 11.97
CA TYR A 79 5.18 17.57 12.61
C TYR A 79 4.55 18.97 12.69
N GLN A 80 5.28 19.97 13.20
CA GLN A 80 4.78 21.35 13.30
C GLN A 80 4.44 21.94 11.92
N SER A 81 5.23 21.62 10.89
CA SER A 81 4.94 22.05 9.52
C SER A 81 3.66 21.41 8.99
N ALA A 82 3.45 20.11 9.22
CA ALA A 82 2.24 19.40 8.82
C ALA A 82 1.00 19.90 9.59
N LEU A 83 1.13 20.13 10.90
CA LEU A 83 0.08 20.65 11.76
C LEU A 83 -0.36 22.05 11.31
N LYS A 84 0.60 22.95 11.11
CA LYS A 84 0.33 24.29 10.59
C LYS A 84 -0.41 24.25 9.25
N ASN A 85 0.04 23.41 8.31
CA ASN A 85 -0.60 23.28 7.00
C ASN A 85 -2.05 22.76 7.12
N TRP A 86 -2.30 21.79 8.01
CA TRP A 86 -3.63 21.27 8.31
C TRP A 86 -4.52 22.36 8.93
N GLU A 87 -4.06 23.03 9.98
CA GLU A 87 -4.85 24.05 10.69
C GLU A 87 -5.20 25.25 9.81
N GLN A 88 -4.30 25.65 8.91
CA GLN A 88 -4.54 26.75 7.98
C GLN A 88 -5.64 26.45 6.96
N GLN A 89 -5.85 25.18 6.59
CA GLN A 89 -6.74 24.81 5.48
C GLN A 89 -7.97 24.01 5.88
N LYS A 90 -7.97 23.36 7.06
CA LYS A 90 -9.03 22.40 7.44
C LYS A 90 -10.43 23.01 7.38
N THR A 91 -10.61 24.21 7.93
CA THR A 91 -11.93 24.86 8.02
C THR A 91 -12.43 25.27 6.64
N GLU A 92 -11.57 25.90 5.83
CA GLU A 92 -11.92 26.30 4.46
C GLU A 92 -12.25 25.08 3.59
N LEU A 93 -11.47 24.01 3.68
CA LEU A 93 -11.72 22.77 2.94
C LEU A 93 -13.01 22.08 3.40
N GLU A 94 -13.33 22.11 4.69
CA GLU A 94 -14.58 21.58 5.24
C GLU A 94 -15.81 22.34 4.76
N GLU A 95 -15.76 23.66 4.80
CA GLU A 95 -16.84 24.50 4.29
C GLU A 95 -17.01 24.35 2.78
N LYS A 96 -15.91 24.35 2.02
CA LYS A 96 -15.93 24.10 0.57
C LYS A 96 -16.49 22.72 0.24
N LEU A 97 -16.08 21.69 0.97
CA LEU A 97 -16.58 20.33 0.73
C LEU A 97 -18.08 20.25 0.99
N LYS A 98 -18.56 20.81 2.10
CA LYS A 98 -19.99 20.87 2.43
C LYS A 98 -20.79 21.60 1.35
N GLN A 99 -20.29 22.74 0.87
CA GLN A 99 -20.93 23.48 -0.21
C GLN A 99 -20.96 22.67 -1.51
N GLN A 100 -19.83 22.08 -1.91
CA GLN A 100 -19.74 21.28 -3.14
C GLN A 100 -20.59 20.00 -3.09
N GLU A 101 -20.75 19.40 -1.91
CA GLU A 101 -21.67 18.28 -1.71
C GLU A 101 -23.14 18.72 -1.87
N SER A 102 -23.51 19.89 -1.32
CA SER A 102 -24.83 20.48 -1.55
C SER A 102 -25.05 20.83 -3.03
N ASP A 103 -24.07 21.42 -3.69
CA ASP A 103 -24.15 21.77 -5.11
C ASP A 103 -24.30 20.52 -5.98
N LEU A 104 -23.53 19.46 -5.69
CA LEU A 104 -23.64 18.18 -6.38
C LEU A 104 -25.02 17.56 -6.18
N ALA A 105 -25.56 17.58 -4.96
CA ALA A 105 -26.90 17.09 -4.67
C ALA A 105 -27.96 17.86 -5.46
N ASN A 106 -27.85 19.19 -5.54
CA ASN A 106 -28.76 20.04 -6.32
C ASN A 106 -28.68 19.74 -7.82
N VAL A 107 -27.46 19.58 -8.37
CA VAL A 107 -27.29 19.23 -9.79
C VAL A 107 -27.87 17.85 -10.06
N LEU A 108 -27.64 16.86 -9.20
CA LEU A 108 -28.22 15.52 -9.33
C LEU A 108 -29.75 15.54 -9.29
N ALA A 109 -30.35 16.34 -8.40
CA ALA A 109 -31.80 16.51 -8.30
C ALA A 109 -32.40 17.22 -9.53
N ALA A 110 -31.64 18.07 -10.22
CA ALA A 110 -32.08 18.79 -11.43
C ALA A 110 -32.01 17.93 -12.71
N ARG A 111 -32.02 16.60 -12.58
CA ARG A 111 -32.03 15.69 -13.72
C ARG A 111 -33.22 15.98 -14.64
N PRO A 112 -33.02 16.07 -15.97
CA PRO A 112 -34.14 16.17 -16.91
C PRO A 112 -35.08 14.97 -16.76
N GLU A 113 -36.36 15.22 -16.50
CA GLU A 113 -37.37 14.16 -16.53
C GLU A 113 -37.51 13.65 -17.97
N THR A 114 -37.00 12.44 -18.25
CA THR A 114 -37.39 11.73 -19.47
C THR A 114 -38.74 11.06 -19.20
N PRO A 115 -39.79 11.28 -20.02
CA PRO A 115 -41.01 10.50 -19.90
C PRO A 115 -40.69 9.03 -20.25
N ILE A 116 -40.44 8.21 -19.23
CA ILE A 116 -40.38 6.76 -19.40
C ILE A 116 -41.82 6.30 -19.62
N ALA A 117 -42.06 5.67 -20.77
CA ALA A 117 -43.30 4.98 -21.06
C ALA A 117 -43.64 4.06 -19.88
N THR A 118 -44.84 4.24 -19.36
CA THR A 118 -45.40 3.50 -18.24
C THR A 118 -45.43 1.99 -18.51
N GLU A 119 -44.46 1.27 -18.00
CA GLU A 119 -44.66 -0.08 -17.48
C GLU A 119 -44.27 -0.05 -16.01
N LYS A 120 -45.27 0.26 -15.16
CA LYS A 120 -45.15 0.12 -13.72
C LYS A 120 -45.09 -1.38 -13.41
N ASP A 121 -43.89 -1.91 -13.18
CA ASP A 121 -43.73 -3.16 -12.46
C ASP A 121 -44.07 -2.91 -10.97
N PRO A 122 -45.10 -3.56 -10.38
CA PRO A 122 -45.59 -3.25 -9.03
C PRO A 122 -44.59 -3.53 -7.89
N ALA A 123 -43.41 -4.08 -8.19
CA ALA A 123 -42.43 -4.52 -7.20
C ALA A 123 -41.18 -3.60 -7.06
N GLN A 124 -41.08 -2.48 -7.79
CA GLN A 124 -39.91 -1.60 -7.68
C GLN A 124 -40.01 -0.59 -6.51
N PRO A 125 -39.05 -0.58 -5.57
CA PRO A 125 -38.88 0.52 -4.61
C PRO A 125 -38.50 1.81 -5.35
N ALA A 126 -38.91 2.96 -4.79
CA ALA A 126 -38.90 4.29 -5.38
C ALA A 126 -37.51 4.95 -5.63
N SER A 127 -36.47 4.21 -5.96
CA SER A 127 -35.13 4.75 -6.28
C SER A 127 -34.61 4.42 -7.67
N SER A 128 -35.38 3.79 -8.56
CA SER A 128 -35.00 3.57 -9.97
C SER A 128 -35.13 4.84 -10.82
N ALA A 129 -34.37 5.87 -10.46
CA ALA A 129 -34.12 7.04 -11.31
C ALA A 129 -33.24 6.61 -12.51
N SER A 130 -33.92 6.07 -13.52
CA SER A 130 -33.45 5.55 -14.81
C SER A 130 -32.59 4.30 -14.78
N ASN A 131 -33.13 3.23 -15.36
CA ASN A 131 -32.35 2.10 -15.83
C ASN A 131 -31.92 2.36 -17.29
N GLN A 132 -30.96 3.28 -17.49
CA GLN A 132 -30.49 3.73 -18.80
C GLN A 132 -29.20 3.04 -19.26
N GLN A 133 -28.48 2.38 -18.37
CA GLN A 133 -27.17 1.80 -18.64
C GLN A 133 -27.10 0.34 -18.19
N SER A 134 -26.10 -0.38 -18.66
CA SER A 134 -25.75 -1.71 -18.18
C SER A 134 -24.28 -1.97 -18.47
N LEU A 135 -23.66 -2.90 -17.75
CA LEU A 135 -22.33 -3.39 -18.07
C LEU A 135 -22.44 -4.45 -19.16
N GLN A 136 -21.84 -4.25 -20.33
CA GLN A 136 -21.68 -5.29 -21.33
C GLN A 136 -20.28 -5.92 -21.24
N LEU A 137 -20.23 -7.23 -20.99
CA LEU A 137 -19.05 -8.04 -21.24
C LEU A 137 -19.10 -8.55 -22.68
N ASN A 138 -18.27 -7.96 -23.55
CA ASN A 138 -18.11 -8.42 -24.92
C ASN A 138 -16.87 -9.30 -25.00
N ALA A 139 -17.07 -10.61 -24.99
CA ALA A 139 -16.03 -11.62 -25.12
C ALA A 139 -16.17 -12.39 -26.44
N GLU A 140 -16.59 -11.72 -27.53
CA GLU A 140 -16.64 -12.37 -28.84
C GLU A 140 -15.27 -12.92 -29.28
N GLN A 141 -14.20 -12.19 -28.94
CA GLN A 141 -12.82 -12.61 -29.14
C GLN A 141 -12.03 -12.55 -27.82
N GLY A 142 -11.63 -13.70 -27.29
CA GLY A 142 -10.92 -13.81 -26.02
C GLY A 142 -11.84 -14.08 -24.83
N ARG A 143 -11.39 -13.76 -23.62
CA ARG A 143 -12.14 -13.95 -22.36
C ARG A 143 -12.10 -12.65 -21.57
N ARG A 144 -13.22 -12.22 -21.00
CA ARG A 144 -13.28 -11.07 -20.09
C ARG A 144 -13.70 -11.52 -18.72
N THR A 145 -12.81 -11.37 -17.75
CA THR A 145 -13.06 -11.73 -16.35
C THR A 145 -12.71 -10.56 -15.46
N LEU A 146 -13.74 -9.98 -14.84
CA LEU A 146 -13.63 -8.88 -13.89
C LEU A 146 -13.80 -9.36 -12.46
N SER A 147 -13.06 -8.74 -11.55
CA SER A 147 -13.30 -8.85 -10.12
C SER A 147 -13.77 -7.52 -9.55
N TYR A 148 -14.78 -7.54 -8.69
CA TYR A 148 -15.12 -6.41 -7.83
C TYR A 148 -14.69 -6.71 -6.39
N GLU A 149 -13.88 -5.85 -5.79
CA GLU A 149 -13.47 -5.99 -4.39
C GLU A 149 -14.50 -5.37 -3.44
N ILE A 150 -14.95 -6.13 -2.42
CA ILE A 150 -15.85 -5.63 -1.37
C ILE A 150 -14.98 -5.23 -0.17
N THR A 151 -14.86 -3.93 0.09
CA THR A 151 -13.93 -3.39 1.11
C THR A 151 -14.58 -3.00 2.44
N ASP A 152 -15.90 -2.80 2.46
CA ASP A 152 -16.57 -2.02 3.53
C ASP A 152 -17.44 -2.85 4.48
N TRP A 153 -17.50 -4.17 4.30
CA TRP A 153 -18.36 -5.04 5.11
C TRP A 153 -17.68 -5.49 6.39
N LYS A 154 -18.14 -4.95 7.52
CA LYS A 154 -17.58 -5.24 8.86
C LYS A 154 -18.27 -6.40 9.59
N THR A 155 -19.48 -6.78 9.17
CA THR A 155 -20.28 -7.86 9.79
C THR A 155 -20.99 -8.69 8.71
N PHE A 156 -21.08 -10.01 8.93
CA PHE A 156 -21.71 -10.96 8.00
C PHE A 156 -22.37 -12.09 8.82
N ASP A 157 -23.55 -11.83 9.37
CA ASP A 157 -24.24 -12.78 10.26
C ASP A 157 -25.76 -12.88 9.95
N SER A 158 -26.20 -12.45 8.77
CA SER A 158 -27.62 -12.46 8.42
C SER A 158 -27.87 -13.09 7.05
N GLU A 159 -29.09 -13.58 6.82
CA GLU A 159 -29.53 -14.08 5.51
C GLU A 159 -29.51 -12.94 4.48
N ILE A 160 -28.43 -12.88 3.71
CA ILE A 160 -28.25 -11.90 2.65
C ILE A 160 -28.93 -12.38 1.37
N GLN A 161 -29.54 -11.47 0.66
CA GLN A 161 -30.07 -11.72 -0.67
C GLN A 161 -29.27 -10.94 -1.70
N ILE A 162 -28.84 -11.63 -2.76
CA ILE A 162 -28.21 -11.01 -3.93
C ILE A 162 -29.22 -11.05 -5.07
N ARG A 163 -29.47 -9.91 -5.70
CA ARG A 163 -30.30 -9.78 -6.90
C ARG A 163 -29.47 -9.18 -8.02
N PHE A 164 -29.65 -9.66 -9.25
CA PHE A 164 -29.09 -9.01 -10.43
C PHE A 164 -29.86 -9.40 -11.70
N GLN A 165 -29.74 -8.56 -12.72
CA GLN A 165 -30.22 -8.82 -14.06
C GLN A 165 -29.06 -9.30 -14.95
N LEU A 166 -29.32 -10.31 -15.76
CA LEU A 166 -28.42 -10.81 -16.79
C LEU A 166 -29.16 -10.84 -18.13
N ARG A 167 -28.56 -10.27 -19.16
CA ARG A 167 -29.04 -10.38 -20.54
C ARG A 167 -27.97 -11.05 -21.38
N ILE A 168 -28.29 -12.18 -22.00
CA ILE A 168 -27.37 -12.90 -22.89
C ILE A 168 -27.73 -12.54 -24.33
N LEU A 169 -26.79 -11.88 -25.01
CA LEU A 169 -26.92 -11.49 -26.43
C LEU A 169 -26.30 -12.53 -27.35
N LYS A 170 -25.21 -13.17 -26.92
CA LYS A 170 -24.56 -14.28 -27.60
C LYS A 170 -24.17 -15.33 -26.57
N ASP A 171 -24.77 -16.50 -26.68
CA ASP A 171 -24.57 -17.61 -25.74
C ASP A 171 -23.33 -18.43 -26.13
N SER A 172 -22.44 -18.60 -25.15
CA SER A 172 -21.32 -19.53 -25.20
C SER A 172 -21.06 -19.98 -23.77
N HIS A 173 -20.52 -19.10 -22.93
CA HIS A 173 -20.37 -19.30 -21.48
C HIS A 173 -20.22 -17.96 -20.75
N VAL A 174 -21.12 -17.68 -19.82
CA VAL A 174 -21.12 -16.48 -18.96
C VAL A 174 -21.43 -16.90 -17.53
N ASN A 175 -20.73 -16.33 -16.55
CA ASN A 175 -20.93 -16.72 -15.16
C ASN A 175 -20.81 -15.55 -14.17
N PHE A 176 -21.46 -15.76 -13.02
CA PHE A 176 -21.38 -14.94 -11.82
C PHE A 176 -20.81 -15.82 -10.70
N GLN A 177 -19.87 -15.27 -9.92
CA GLN A 177 -19.22 -16.03 -8.85
C GLN A 177 -19.01 -15.16 -7.62
N LEU A 178 -19.07 -15.80 -6.45
CA LEU A 178 -18.55 -15.22 -5.21
C LEU A 178 -17.17 -15.81 -4.92
N SER A 179 -16.19 -14.94 -4.76
CA SER A 179 -14.78 -15.34 -4.70
C SER A 179 -14.35 -15.80 -3.31
N ASN A 180 -13.48 -16.79 -3.28
CA ASN A 180 -12.66 -17.16 -2.11
C ASN A 180 -11.40 -16.28 -2.03
N ASP A 181 -10.78 -16.05 -3.18
CA ASP A 181 -9.53 -15.31 -3.31
C ASP A 181 -9.51 -14.66 -4.70
N LEU A 182 -9.71 -13.34 -4.74
CA LEU A 182 -9.75 -12.58 -5.98
C LEU A 182 -8.42 -12.66 -6.75
N THR A 183 -7.29 -12.72 -6.05
CA THR A 183 -5.95 -12.79 -6.67
C THR A 183 -5.70 -14.16 -7.28
N GLY A 184 -6.05 -15.21 -6.54
CA GLY A 184 -5.89 -16.59 -6.98
C GLY A 184 -6.90 -17.04 -8.04
N GLY A 185 -8.06 -16.39 -8.13
CA GLY A 185 -9.18 -16.81 -8.98
C GLY A 185 -9.98 -17.97 -8.42
N ARG A 186 -9.95 -18.17 -7.10
CA ARG A 186 -10.68 -19.26 -6.43
C ARG A 186 -12.07 -18.80 -6.06
N THR A 187 -13.06 -19.68 -6.21
CA THR A 187 -14.49 -19.38 -6.08
C THR A 187 -15.15 -20.26 -5.03
N ASN A 188 -16.16 -19.72 -4.34
CA ASN A 188 -16.98 -20.46 -3.40
C ASN A 188 -18.34 -20.79 -4.01
N LEU A 189 -19.04 -19.77 -4.50
CA LEU A 189 -20.34 -19.88 -5.19
C LEU A 189 -20.12 -19.61 -6.68
N TYR A 190 -20.78 -20.41 -7.52
CA TYR A 190 -20.65 -20.34 -8.97
C TYR A 190 -22.01 -20.59 -9.63
N VAL A 191 -22.42 -19.68 -10.51
CA VAL A 191 -23.61 -19.84 -11.37
C VAL A 191 -23.23 -19.41 -12.79
N ALA A 192 -23.44 -20.29 -13.76
CA ALA A 192 -23.10 -20.07 -15.15
C ALA A 192 -24.25 -20.43 -16.10
N PHE A 193 -24.25 -19.74 -17.23
CA PHE A 193 -25.13 -19.97 -18.37
C PHE A 193 -24.24 -20.37 -19.54
N GLU A 194 -24.45 -21.58 -20.06
CA GLU A 194 -23.61 -22.17 -21.11
C GLU A 194 -24.45 -23.03 -22.03
N ALA A 195 -24.59 -22.62 -23.30
CA ALA A 195 -25.25 -23.39 -24.35
C ALA A 195 -26.65 -23.90 -23.94
N GLY A 196 -27.49 -23.00 -23.42
CA GLY A 196 -28.84 -23.32 -22.93
C GLY A 196 -28.90 -24.07 -21.58
N LYS A 197 -27.77 -24.30 -20.91
CA LYS A 197 -27.71 -24.94 -19.58
C LYS A 197 -27.41 -23.95 -18.48
N ILE A 198 -28.04 -24.13 -17.34
CA ILE A 198 -27.71 -23.44 -16.09
C ILE A 198 -26.84 -24.38 -15.27
N ILE A 199 -25.62 -23.95 -14.98
CA ILE A 199 -24.60 -24.73 -14.28
C ILE A 199 -24.29 -24.06 -12.96
N ALA A 200 -24.25 -24.81 -11.86
CA ALA A 200 -23.87 -24.29 -10.56
C ALA A 200 -23.02 -25.30 -9.79
N TYR A 201 -22.33 -24.84 -8.75
CA TYR A 201 -21.81 -25.73 -7.73
C TYR A 201 -22.97 -26.22 -6.85
N VAL A 202 -23.09 -27.53 -6.67
CA VAL A 202 -24.09 -28.12 -5.76
C VAL A 202 -23.53 -28.18 -4.33
N PRO A 203 -24.37 -28.11 -3.28
CA PRO A 203 -23.93 -28.05 -1.89
C PRO A 203 -22.83 -29.08 -1.55
N GLY A 204 -21.78 -28.63 -0.87
CA GLY A 204 -20.65 -29.46 -0.46
C GLY A 204 -19.63 -29.77 -1.57
N THR A 205 -19.76 -29.17 -2.76
CA THR A 205 -18.84 -29.40 -3.89
C THR A 205 -18.43 -28.09 -4.57
N THR A 206 -17.32 -28.14 -5.30
CA THR A 206 -16.90 -27.11 -6.26
C THR A 206 -16.92 -27.64 -7.70
N ASN A 207 -17.68 -28.73 -7.92
CA ASN A 207 -17.82 -29.35 -9.23
C ASN A 207 -19.03 -28.74 -9.95
N PRO A 208 -18.84 -28.12 -11.14
CA PRO A 208 -19.95 -27.57 -11.91
C PRO A 208 -20.93 -28.68 -12.33
N THR A 209 -22.20 -28.51 -12.02
CA THR A 209 -23.28 -29.44 -12.38
C THR A 209 -24.43 -28.69 -13.04
N THR A 210 -25.05 -29.27 -14.06
CA THR A 210 -26.27 -28.69 -14.66
C THR A 210 -27.43 -28.79 -13.67
N VAL A 211 -27.98 -27.64 -13.26
CA VAL A 211 -29.11 -27.51 -12.33
C VAL A 211 -30.40 -27.07 -13.02
N GLY A 212 -30.33 -26.62 -14.28
CA GLY A 212 -31.48 -26.21 -15.07
C GLY A 212 -31.12 -25.98 -16.53
N SER A 213 -32.10 -25.54 -17.31
CA SER A 213 -31.95 -25.21 -18.73
C SER A 213 -32.79 -24.00 -19.11
N TYR A 214 -32.34 -23.24 -20.09
CA TYR A 214 -33.05 -22.10 -20.65
C TYR A 214 -33.09 -22.21 -22.18
N LYS A 215 -34.07 -21.54 -22.80
CA LYS A 215 -34.17 -21.48 -24.25
C LYS A 215 -33.19 -20.42 -24.77
N VAL A 216 -32.31 -20.83 -25.68
CA VAL A 216 -31.44 -19.91 -26.40
C VAL A 216 -32.26 -19.25 -27.49
N ASP A 217 -32.87 -18.10 -27.19
CA ASP A 217 -33.44 -17.25 -28.25
C ASP A 217 -32.30 -16.44 -28.88
N SER A 218 -32.25 -16.48 -30.22
CA SER A 218 -31.18 -15.94 -31.06
C SER A 218 -30.90 -14.44 -30.93
N ARG A 219 -31.67 -13.68 -30.14
CA ARG A 219 -31.50 -12.22 -30.06
C ARG A 219 -31.60 -11.56 -28.68
N ASP A 220 -32.21 -12.18 -27.66
CA ASP A 220 -32.40 -11.47 -26.38
C ASP A 220 -32.91 -12.36 -25.22
N SER A 221 -32.01 -13.03 -24.49
CA SER A 221 -32.42 -13.79 -23.29
C SER A 221 -32.18 -12.97 -22.02
N LYS A 222 -33.25 -12.46 -21.40
CA LYS A 222 -33.20 -11.70 -20.14
C LYS A 222 -33.56 -12.58 -18.94
N PHE A 223 -32.80 -12.42 -17.87
CA PHE A 223 -32.93 -13.17 -16.64
C PHE A 223 -32.89 -12.25 -15.42
N HIS A 224 -33.76 -12.53 -14.46
CA HIS A 224 -33.69 -12.02 -13.09
C HIS A 224 -33.18 -13.14 -12.20
N ILE A 225 -32.03 -12.92 -11.57
CA ILE A 225 -31.39 -13.90 -10.70
C ILE A 225 -31.50 -13.41 -9.26
N THR A 226 -31.92 -14.31 -8.38
CA THR A 226 -31.92 -14.09 -6.93
C THR A 226 -31.18 -15.25 -6.25
N LEU A 227 -30.23 -14.90 -5.38
CA LEU A 227 -29.51 -15.81 -4.50
C LEU A 227 -29.87 -15.46 -3.05
N GLN A 228 -30.60 -16.34 -2.37
CA GLN A 228 -30.83 -16.22 -0.93
C GLN A 228 -29.75 -17.00 -0.18
N LEU A 229 -28.77 -16.31 0.41
CA LEU A 229 -27.69 -16.95 1.13
C LEU A 229 -28.20 -17.48 2.48
N LYS A 230 -27.81 -18.72 2.82
CA LYS A 230 -28.08 -19.38 4.10
C LYS A 230 -26.74 -19.86 4.71
N PRO A 231 -25.92 -18.96 5.30
CA PRO A 231 -24.60 -19.30 5.81
C PRO A 231 -24.60 -20.46 6.81
N ASP A 232 -25.60 -20.54 7.69
CA ASP A 232 -25.74 -21.62 8.69
C ASP A 232 -25.88 -23.02 8.08
N GLN A 233 -26.37 -23.09 6.83
CA GLN A 233 -26.55 -24.33 6.07
C GLN A 233 -25.47 -24.53 5.00
N ASP A 234 -24.57 -23.56 4.85
CA ASP A 234 -23.57 -23.48 3.79
C ASP A 234 -24.12 -23.59 2.34
N ILE A 235 -25.32 -23.03 2.12
CA ILE A 235 -25.99 -23.02 0.81
C ILE A 235 -26.45 -21.62 0.41
N ALA A 236 -26.77 -21.47 -0.88
CA ALA A 236 -27.60 -20.39 -1.39
C ALA A 236 -28.80 -20.99 -2.14
N LEU A 237 -30.00 -20.40 -1.98
CA LEU A 237 -31.17 -20.78 -2.74
C LEU A 237 -31.22 -19.92 -4.01
N LEU A 238 -31.04 -20.57 -5.17
CA LEU A 238 -31.02 -19.94 -6.48
C LEU A 238 -32.42 -19.92 -7.10
N THR A 239 -32.91 -18.73 -7.41
CA THR A 239 -34.13 -18.51 -8.20
C THR A 239 -33.74 -17.77 -9.47
N ILE A 240 -34.18 -18.27 -10.62
CA ILE A 240 -33.96 -17.66 -11.93
C ILE A 240 -35.32 -17.54 -12.62
N GLN A 241 -35.64 -16.31 -13.02
CA GLN A 241 -36.82 -16.01 -13.83
C GLN A 241 -36.36 -15.45 -15.18
N GLY A 242 -37.04 -15.82 -16.27
CA GLY A 242 -36.66 -15.34 -17.60
C GLY A 242 -37.73 -15.55 -18.67
N GLY A 243 -37.45 -15.06 -19.88
CA GLY A 243 -38.38 -15.09 -21.02
C GLY A 243 -39.43 -13.97 -21.00
N ASN A 244 -40.26 -13.91 -22.05
CA ASN A 244 -41.20 -12.80 -22.29
C ASN A 244 -42.26 -12.60 -21.17
N ASN A 245 -42.52 -13.63 -20.36
CA ASN A 245 -43.50 -13.59 -19.26
C ASN A 245 -42.86 -13.74 -17.86
N ASN A 246 -41.53 -13.58 -17.74
CA ASN A 246 -40.79 -13.74 -16.48
C ASN A 246 -41.05 -15.11 -15.81
N GLU A 247 -41.08 -16.18 -16.62
CA GLU A 247 -41.35 -17.55 -16.18
C GLU A 247 -40.26 -18.00 -15.21
N LYS A 248 -40.65 -18.70 -14.13
CA LYS A 248 -39.70 -19.30 -13.19
C LYS A 248 -39.00 -20.49 -13.85
N ILE A 249 -37.72 -20.33 -14.18
CA ILE A 249 -36.86 -21.37 -14.73
C ILE A 249 -36.31 -22.25 -13.60
N LEU A 250 -35.82 -21.61 -12.54
CA LEU A 250 -35.44 -22.25 -11.28
C LEU A 250 -36.14 -21.54 -10.13
N ASN A 251 -36.54 -22.31 -9.12
CA ASN A 251 -37.18 -21.79 -7.92
C ASN A 251 -36.49 -22.36 -6.69
N GLU A 252 -35.84 -21.49 -5.91
CA GLU A 252 -35.19 -21.81 -4.63
C GLU A 252 -34.30 -23.07 -4.68
N THR A 253 -33.63 -23.29 -5.81
CA THR A 253 -32.80 -24.47 -6.03
C THR A 253 -31.52 -24.36 -5.20
N PRO A 254 -31.24 -25.30 -4.27
CA PRO A 254 -30.05 -25.22 -3.44
C PRO A 254 -28.76 -25.34 -4.26
N ILE A 255 -27.86 -24.38 -4.10
CA ILE A 255 -26.50 -24.36 -4.65
C ILE A 255 -25.50 -24.11 -3.52
N ALA A 256 -24.22 -24.37 -3.78
CA ALA A 256 -23.17 -24.23 -2.78
C ALA A 256 -22.89 -22.76 -2.42
N LEU A 257 -22.73 -22.48 -1.12
CA LEU A 257 -22.10 -21.26 -0.62
C LEU A 257 -20.62 -21.49 -0.27
N ASN A 258 -20.24 -22.72 0.08
CA ASN A 258 -18.88 -23.20 0.34
C ASN A 258 -18.08 -22.31 1.33
N GLY A 259 -18.73 -21.74 2.34
CA GLY A 259 -18.13 -20.95 3.41
C GLY A 259 -17.81 -19.52 2.99
N TRP A 260 -18.48 -18.98 1.96
CA TRP A 260 -18.30 -17.58 1.59
C TRP A 260 -18.81 -16.66 2.70
N ASN A 261 -17.89 -15.88 3.28
CA ASN A 261 -18.18 -14.90 4.32
C ASN A 261 -17.24 -13.71 4.15
N PRO A 262 -17.63 -12.59 3.51
CA PRO A 262 -16.77 -11.43 3.27
C PRO A 262 -16.30 -10.68 4.52
N ALA A 263 -16.85 -10.89 5.73
CA ALA A 263 -16.47 -10.10 6.91
C ALA A 263 -15.17 -10.59 7.59
N ILE A 264 -14.80 -11.86 7.44
CA ILE A 264 -13.68 -12.47 8.20
C ILE A 264 -12.49 -12.89 7.31
N GLN A 265 -12.48 -12.41 6.07
CA GLN A 265 -11.89 -13.14 4.95
C GLN A 265 -11.26 -12.12 4.00
N ALA A 266 -9.93 -12.10 3.90
CA ALA A 266 -9.21 -11.14 3.07
C ALA A 266 -9.40 -11.40 1.55
N ASN A 267 -9.39 -10.33 0.74
CA ASN A 267 -9.34 -10.35 -0.73
C ASN A 267 -10.56 -10.99 -1.43
N ARG A 268 -11.77 -10.53 -1.12
CA ARG A 268 -13.03 -11.17 -1.57
C ARG A 268 -14.02 -10.19 -2.18
N GLY A 269 -14.83 -10.72 -3.08
CA GLY A 269 -15.93 -10.03 -3.71
C GLY A 269 -16.52 -10.88 -4.83
N ILE A 270 -16.69 -10.29 -5.99
CA ILE A 270 -17.53 -10.82 -7.07
C ILE A 270 -16.67 -11.04 -8.30
N PHE A 271 -16.88 -12.14 -9.02
CA PHE A 271 -16.42 -12.26 -10.40
C PHE A 271 -17.60 -12.18 -11.38
N LEU A 272 -17.39 -11.40 -12.44
CA LEU A 272 -18.19 -11.44 -13.66
C LEU A 272 -17.29 -11.94 -14.79
N ASP A 273 -17.70 -13.00 -15.47
CA ASP A 273 -16.85 -13.68 -16.44
C ASP A 273 -17.63 -14.04 -17.70
N ALA A 274 -17.03 -13.76 -18.85
CA ALA A 274 -17.53 -14.10 -20.17
C ALA A 274 -16.40 -14.75 -20.97
N HIS A 275 -16.63 -15.98 -21.42
CA HIS A 275 -15.70 -16.73 -22.26
C HIS A 275 -15.84 -16.36 -23.74
N GLN A 276 -14.90 -16.88 -24.55
CA GLN A 276 -14.88 -16.63 -25.98
C GLN A 276 -16.21 -17.03 -26.65
N GLY A 277 -16.71 -16.11 -27.46
CA GLY A 277 -17.99 -16.24 -28.15
C GLY A 277 -19.18 -15.71 -27.35
N SER A 278 -19.01 -15.28 -26.10
CA SER A 278 -20.10 -14.73 -25.29
C SER A 278 -20.22 -13.21 -25.44
N ILE A 279 -21.46 -12.72 -25.44
CA ILE A 279 -21.77 -11.31 -25.19
C ILE A 279 -22.93 -11.28 -24.20
N ALA A 280 -22.72 -10.64 -23.05
CA ALA A 280 -23.76 -10.52 -22.03
C ALA A 280 -23.71 -9.20 -21.29
N GLU A 281 -24.86 -8.79 -20.75
CA GLU A 281 -25.03 -7.56 -20.00
C GLU A 281 -25.45 -7.87 -18.56
N PHE A 282 -24.77 -7.24 -17.59
CA PHE A 282 -25.10 -7.28 -16.17
C PHE A 282 -25.67 -5.94 -15.73
N ASP A 283 -26.65 -6.00 -14.85
CA ASP A 283 -27.31 -4.80 -14.31
C ASP A 283 -27.97 -5.08 -12.95
N GLN A 284 -28.25 -4.03 -12.19
CA GLN A 284 -28.96 -4.04 -10.91
C GLN A 284 -28.43 -5.08 -9.90
N LEU A 285 -27.11 -5.19 -9.77
CA LEU A 285 -26.49 -6.10 -8.80
C LEU A 285 -26.57 -5.48 -7.40
N VAL A 286 -27.50 -6.00 -6.59
CA VAL A 286 -27.83 -5.48 -5.27
C VAL A 286 -27.72 -6.57 -4.22
N PHE A 287 -27.07 -6.24 -3.10
CA PHE A 287 -27.01 -7.06 -1.90
C PHE A 287 -27.94 -6.45 -0.86
N LEU A 288 -28.84 -7.25 -0.30
CA LEU A 288 -29.83 -6.87 0.68
C LEU A 288 -29.64 -7.69 1.95
N ASN A 289 -29.84 -7.09 3.12
CA ASN A 289 -29.95 -7.84 4.37
C ASN A 289 -31.37 -8.40 4.58
N GLN A 290 -31.58 -9.11 5.69
CA GLN A 290 -32.88 -9.64 6.10
C GLN A 290 -33.99 -8.59 6.16
N SER A 291 -33.65 -7.36 6.57
CA SER A 291 -34.57 -6.22 6.65
C SER A 291 -34.80 -5.52 5.32
N GLN A 292 -34.33 -6.08 4.20
CA GLN A 292 -34.37 -5.48 2.86
C GLN A 292 -33.62 -4.14 2.74
N GLN A 293 -32.68 -3.86 3.64
CA GLN A 293 -31.78 -2.73 3.52
C GLN A 293 -30.63 -3.08 2.56
N GLU A 294 -30.33 -2.16 1.65
CA GLU A 294 -29.21 -2.29 0.72
C GLU A 294 -27.86 -2.21 1.44
N LEU A 295 -27.06 -3.26 1.25
CA LEU A 295 -25.70 -3.38 1.76
C LEU A 295 -24.66 -2.99 0.69
N LEU A 296 -24.98 -3.22 -0.59
CA LEU A 296 -24.16 -2.88 -1.74
C LEU A 296 -25.06 -2.80 -2.98
N ARG A 297 -24.86 -1.79 -3.82
CA ARG A 297 -25.53 -1.61 -5.10
C ARG A 297 -24.51 -1.33 -6.20
N ILE A 298 -24.64 -2.06 -7.29
CA ILE A 298 -23.87 -1.92 -8.52
C ILE A 298 -24.86 -2.01 -9.68
N ASP A 299 -25.38 -0.87 -10.11
CA ASP A 299 -26.36 -0.75 -11.20
C ASP A 299 -25.77 -0.18 -12.48
N PHE A 300 -24.47 0.11 -12.50
CA PHE A 300 -23.76 0.63 -13.69
C PHE A 300 -24.34 1.95 -14.23
N GLU A 301 -25.06 2.70 -13.39
CA GLU A 301 -25.69 3.96 -13.74
C GLU A 301 -24.80 5.18 -13.50
N PHE A 302 -25.13 6.24 -14.23
CA PHE A 302 -24.57 7.56 -13.97
C PHE A 302 -25.09 8.11 -12.62
N PRO A 303 -24.22 8.68 -11.77
CA PRO A 303 -22.92 9.25 -12.12
C PRO A 303 -21.70 8.39 -11.77
N ASP A 304 -21.90 7.20 -11.23
CA ASP A 304 -20.80 6.34 -10.79
C ASP A 304 -20.14 5.63 -11.99
N TYR A 305 -20.89 5.46 -13.08
CA TYR A 305 -20.44 4.82 -14.32
C TYR A 305 -20.83 5.65 -15.55
N GLN A 306 -19.93 5.73 -16.54
CA GLN A 306 -20.18 6.48 -17.76
C GLN A 306 -20.25 5.58 -18.98
N SER A 307 -21.07 5.95 -19.96
CA SER A 307 -21.15 5.22 -21.21
C SER A 307 -19.78 5.16 -21.91
N SER A 308 -19.49 4.01 -22.49
CA SER A 308 -18.23 3.66 -23.17
C SER A 308 -17.01 3.51 -22.26
N GLU A 309 -17.14 3.68 -20.94
CA GLU A 309 -16.06 3.35 -20.01
C GLU A 309 -15.84 1.84 -19.93
N ASP A 310 -14.58 1.43 -19.99
CA ASP A 310 -14.17 0.07 -19.67
C ASP A 310 -13.88 -0.02 -18.16
N LEU A 311 -14.57 -0.91 -17.45
CA LEU A 311 -14.63 -0.90 -15.98
C LEU A 311 -13.30 -1.02 -15.20
N PRO A 312 -12.24 -1.72 -15.65
CA PRO A 312 -11.05 -1.89 -14.82
C PRO A 312 -10.44 -0.57 -14.34
N GLY A 313 -10.31 -0.43 -13.02
CA GLY A 313 -9.81 0.79 -12.37
C GLY A 313 -10.88 1.84 -12.04
N ILE A 314 -12.16 1.55 -12.34
CA ILE A 314 -13.33 2.35 -11.93
C ILE A 314 -13.97 1.70 -10.70
N ALA A 315 -14.25 2.51 -9.68
CA ALA A 315 -14.68 2.02 -8.36
C ALA A 315 -13.73 0.90 -7.86
N ASN A 316 -14.27 -0.26 -7.48
CA ASN A 316 -13.50 -1.42 -7.01
C ASN A 316 -13.37 -2.53 -8.07
N TRP A 317 -13.55 -2.19 -9.36
CA TRP A 317 -13.39 -3.15 -10.45
C TRP A 317 -11.94 -3.31 -10.86
N HIS A 318 -11.50 -4.56 -11.00
CA HIS A 318 -10.16 -4.92 -11.45
C HIS A 318 -10.24 -5.91 -12.60
N LEU A 319 -9.32 -5.75 -13.57
CA LEU A 319 -9.09 -6.76 -14.60
C LEU A 319 -8.31 -7.91 -13.97
N THR A 320 -8.81 -9.13 -14.14
CA THR A 320 -8.12 -10.31 -13.62
C THR A 320 -7.12 -10.86 -14.63
N ARG A 321 -6.12 -11.61 -14.15
CA ARG A 321 -5.13 -12.32 -15.00
C ARG A 321 -5.74 -13.37 -15.92
N PHE A 322 -7.01 -13.73 -15.75
CA PHE A 322 -7.72 -14.70 -16.58
C PHE A 322 -8.32 -14.08 -17.84
N SER A 323 -8.36 -12.75 -17.91
CA SER A 323 -8.76 -12.05 -19.14
C SER A 323 -7.73 -12.24 -20.24
N THR A 324 -8.19 -12.52 -21.46
CA THR A 324 -7.35 -12.77 -22.63
C THR A 324 -7.96 -12.15 -23.88
N GLY A 325 -7.15 -11.92 -24.91
CA GLY A 325 -7.62 -11.38 -26.20
C GLY A 325 -8.08 -9.93 -26.12
N THR A 326 -9.03 -9.56 -26.99
CA THR A 326 -9.53 -8.18 -27.15
C THR A 326 -10.88 -7.94 -26.49
N ALA A 327 -11.29 -8.84 -25.59
CA ALA A 327 -12.58 -8.76 -24.91
C ALA A 327 -12.68 -7.53 -24.01
N THR A 328 -13.86 -6.92 -23.93
CA THR A 328 -14.11 -5.64 -23.24
C THR A 328 -15.21 -5.76 -22.18
N SER A 329 -15.24 -4.80 -21.26
CA SER A 329 -16.27 -4.67 -20.22
C SER A 329 -16.80 -3.23 -20.18
N GLN A 330 -17.56 -2.89 -21.21
CA GLN A 330 -17.99 -1.52 -21.43
C GLN A 330 -19.35 -1.25 -20.82
N VAL A 331 -19.50 -0.10 -20.17
CA VAL A 331 -20.82 0.40 -19.78
C VAL A 331 -21.52 0.94 -21.02
N ILE A 332 -22.66 0.38 -21.38
CA ILE A 332 -23.42 0.75 -22.57
C ILE A 332 -24.66 1.56 -22.21
N LEU A 333 -25.18 2.32 -23.18
CA LEU A 333 -26.46 3.00 -23.06
C LEU A 333 -27.56 2.13 -23.68
N LYS A 334 -28.65 1.93 -22.94
CA LYS A 334 -29.85 1.25 -23.43
C LYS A 334 -30.62 2.11 -24.43
N THR A 335 -30.57 3.43 -24.27
CA THR A 335 -31.14 4.41 -25.18
C THR A 335 -30.19 5.60 -25.38
N PRO A 336 -30.17 6.24 -26.57
CA PRO A 336 -29.38 7.44 -26.80
C PRO A 336 -29.75 8.56 -25.82
N LEU A 337 -28.74 9.29 -25.34
CA LEU A 337 -28.95 10.44 -24.44
C LEU A 337 -29.52 11.64 -25.19
N THR A 338 -30.48 12.33 -24.58
CA THR A 338 -30.93 13.64 -25.08
C THR A 338 -29.85 14.70 -24.88
N GLU A 339 -29.92 15.82 -25.62
CA GLU A 339 -28.99 16.95 -25.41
C GLU A 339 -29.08 17.48 -23.96
N ALA A 340 -30.28 17.48 -23.38
CA ALA A 340 -30.50 17.86 -21.99
C ALA A 340 -29.78 16.91 -21.02
N ASP A 341 -29.88 15.59 -21.23
CA ASP A 341 -29.17 14.58 -20.43
C ASP A 341 -27.65 14.72 -20.56
N GLN A 342 -27.14 14.95 -21.78
CA GLN A 342 -25.72 15.16 -22.01
C GLN A 342 -25.20 16.37 -21.23
N LYS A 343 -25.92 17.49 -21.30
CA LYS A 343 -25.57 18.72 -20.57
C LYS A 343 -25.64 18.52 -19.06
N TRP A 344 -26.68 17.86 -18.56
CA TRP A 344 -26.82 17.52 -17.15
C TRP A 344 -25.67 16.62 -16.66
N ARG A 345 -25.35 15.55 -17.39
CA ARG A 345 -24.23 14.66 -17.07
C ARG A 345 -22.90 15.41 -17.05
N GLN A 346 -22.67 16.35 -17.97
CA GLN A 346 -21.47 17.21 -17.94
C GLN A 346 -21.41 18.08 -16.68
N GLN A 347 -22.53 18.67 -16.25
CA GLN A 347 -22.60 19.45 -15.01
C GLN A 347 -22.33 18.60 -13.77
N VAL A 348 -22.93 17.41 -13.70
CA VAL A 348 -22.69 16.46 -12.59
C VAL A 348 -21.22 16.07 -12.51
N LYS A 349 -20.58 15.72 -13.65
CA LYS A 349 -19.14 15.39 -13.69
C LYS A 349 -18.29 16.55 -13.16
N ALA A 350 -18.56 17.77 -13.62
CA ALA A 350 -17.83 18.96 -13.17
C ALA A 350 -17.98 19.19 -11.66
N SER A 351 -19.18 18.97 -11.11
CA SER A 351 -19.45 19.09 -9.67
C SER A 351 -18.79 17.98 -8.86
N GLN A 352 -18.88 16.71 -9.30
CA GLN A 352 -18.21 15.57 -8.66
C GLN A 352 -16.70 15.78 -8.59
N MET A 353 -16.09 16.20 -9.70
CA MET A 353 -14.66 16.39 -9.81
C MET A 353 -14.14 17.49 -8.87
N LYS A 354 -14.89 18.58 -8.71
CA LYS A 354 -14.58 19.63 -7.71
C LYS A 354 -14.67 19.08 -6.28
N ARG A 355 -15.76 18.37 -5.97
CA ARG A 355 -16.00 17.73 -4.67
C ARG A 355 -14.90 16.73 -4.31
N ASP A 356 -14.53 15.88 -5.25
CA ASP A 356 -13.50 14.84 -5.08
C ASP A 356 -12.11 15.44 -4.90
N LEU A 357 -11.79 16.53 -5.61
CA LEU A 357 -10.53 17.25 -5.42
C LEU A 357 -10.42 17.82 -4.01
N THR A 358 -11.44 18.55 -3.55
CA THR A 358 -11.46 19.15 -2.20
C THR A 358 -11.37 18.08 -1.12
N ARG A 359 -12.13 16.99 -1.28
CA ARG A 359 -12.08 15.84 -0.36
C ARG A 359 -10.69 15.19 -0.34
N SER A 360 -10.09 14.98 -1.51
CA SER A 360 -8.76 14.37 -1.58
C SER A 360 -7.67 15.27 -1.01
N LEU A 361 -7.77 16.58 -1.18
CA LEU A 361 -6.87 17.56 -0.55
C LEU A 361 -6.96 17.51 0.98
N LYS A 362 -8.18 17.50 1.53
CA LYS A 362 -8.40 17.38 2.98
C LYS A 362 -7.78 16.10 3.53
N ASN A 363 -8.07 14.97 2.90
CA ASN A 363 -7.57 13.65 3.34
C ASN A 363 -6.04 13.55 3.23
N ASP A 364 -5.44 14.13 2.19
CA ASP A 364 -3.97 14.17 2.04
C ASP A 364 -3.30 14.94 3.19
N LEU A 365 -3.81 16.12 3.55
CA LEU A 365 -3.29 16.90 4.68
C LEU A 365 -3.44 16.17 6.01
N GLN A 366 -4.59 15.53 6.25
CA GLN A 366 -4.84 14.76 7.46
C GLN A 366 -3.88 13.57 7.59
N LEU A 367 -3.65 12.82 6.51
CA LEU A 367 -2.72 11.69 6.50
C LEU A 367 -1.26 12.13 6.63
N LYS A 368 -0.87 13.28 6.04
CA LYS A 368 0.46 13.86 6.24
C LYS A 368 0.72 14.25 7.68
N LEU A 369 -0.27 14.85 8.35
CA LEU A 369 -0.18 15.16 9.78
C LEU A 369 0.00 13.89 10.61
N LYS A 370 -0.84 12.87 10.37
CA LYS A 370 -0.74 11.59 11.09
C LYS A 370 0.59 10.89 10.87
N ALA A 371 1.10 10.87 9.63
CA ALA A 371 2.40 10.28 9.32
C ALA A 371 3.53 11.00 10.06
N ALA A 372 3.52 12.34 10.11
CA ALA A 372 4.54 13.11 10.82
C ALA A 372 4.47 12.92 12.35
N GLU A 373 3.26 12.78 12.91
CA GLU A 373 3.06 12.47 14.33
C GLU A 373 3.58 11.07 14.70
N ASP A 374 3.28 10.07 13.87
CA ASP A 374 3.77 8.71 14.07
C ASP A 374 5.28 8.61 13.90
N GLU A 375 5.88 9.33 12.94
CA GLU A 375 7.34 9.42 12.79
C GLU A 375 8.04 10.03 14.00
N LYS A 376 7.41 11.01 14.65
CA LYS A 376 7.92 11.55 15.91
C LYS A 376 7.85 10.50 17.02
N THR A 377 6.70 9.84 17.13
CA THR A 377 6.41 8.85 18.18
C THR A 377 7.31 7.63 18.06
N GLU A 378 7.50 7.08 16.87
CA GLU A 378 8.37 5.91 16.64
C GLU A 378 9.82 6.18 17.03
N TYR A 379 10.34 7.35 16.67
CA TYR A 379 11.72 7.70 16.99
C TYR A 379 11.93 7.86 18.49
N ALA A 380 10.99 8.52 19.18
CA ALA A 380 11.02 8.65 20.64
C ALA A 380 10.97 7.26 21.31
N ALA A 381 10.12 6.35 20.83
CA ALA A 381 10.02 5.00 21.35
C ALA A 381 11.33 4.21 21.15
N ARG A 382 11.95 4.27 19.97
CA ARG A 382 13.24 3.62 19.68
C ARG A 382 14.38 4.20 20.50
N VAL A 383 14.39 5.51 20.75
CA VAL A 383 15.36 6.15 21.64
C VAL A 383 15.16 5.67 23.08
N GLY A 384 13.92 5.59 23.55
CA GLY A 384 13.57 5.06 24.87
C GLY A 384 14.03 3.61 25.03
N ALA A 385 13.71 2.74 24.08
CA ALA A 385 14.12 1.33 24.07
C ALA A 385 15.66 1.17 24.09
N ALA A 386 16.36 1.87 23.19
CA ALA A 386 17.81 1.79 23.11
C ALA A 386 18.51 2.34 24.37
N THR A 387 17.96 3.41 24.97
CA THR A 387 18.48 4.00 26.22
C THR A 387 18.29 3.04 27.38
N ALA A 388 17.09 2.48 27.52
CA ALA A 388 16.77 1.48 28.54
C ALA A 388 17.69 0.25 28.45
N ARG A 389 17.92 -0.26 27.23
CA ARG A 389 18.79 -1.41 26.97
C ARG A 389 20.26 -1.13 27.30
N PHE A 390 20.80 -0.07 26.71
CA PHE A 390 22.26 0.09 26.60
C PHE A 390 22.86 1.07 27.60
N ILE A 391 22.09 2.05 28.09
CA ILE A 391 22.56 3.06 29.04
C ILE A 391 22.09 2.71 30.46
N GLU A 392 20.78 2.55 30.64
CA GLU A 392 20.17 2.38 31.97
C GLU A 392 20.20 0.94 32.46
N LYS A 393 20.24 -0.03 31.54
CA LYS A 393 20.11 -1.47 31.83
C LYS A 393 18.82 -1.75 32.62
N SER A 394 17.73 -1.15 32.20
CA SER A 394 16.42 -1.21 32.86
C SER A 394 15.80 -2.61 32.77
N THR A 395 15.03 -3.00 33.78
CA THR A 395 14.21 -4.22 33.77
C THR A 395 13.02 -4.14 32.82
N GLN A 396 12.65 -2.94 32.37
CA GLN A 396 11.53 -2.70 31.44
C GLN A 396 11.96 -2.74 29.96
N THR A 397 13.21 -3.12 29.68
CA THR A 397 13.80 -3.12 28.33
C THR A 397 12.90 -3.79 27.31
N GLU A 398 12.47 -5.03 27.55
CA GLU A 398 11.71 -5.81 26.57
C GLU A 398 10.37 -5.14 26.21
N SER A 399 9.67 -4.60 27.21
CA SER A 399 8.41 -3.86 27.00
C SER A 399 8.62 -2.59 26.16
N LEU A 400 9.73 -1.88 26.36
CA LEU A 400 10.07 -0.70 25.57
C LEU A 400 10.50 -1.06 24.14
N GLU A 401 11.18 -2.19 23.94
CA GLU A 401 11.55 -2.71 22.62
C GLU A 401 10.31 -3.14 21.83
N GLN A 402 9.33 -3.79 22.49
CA GLN A 402 8.01 -4.09 21.90
C GLN A 402 7.25 -2.82 21.51
N ALA A 403 7.21 -1.82 22.39
CA ALA A 403 6.58 -0.53 22.10
C ALA A 403 7.26 0.19 20.91
N ALA A 404 8.59 0.13 20.81
CA ALA A 404 9.34 0.68 19.69
C ALA A 404 9.04 -0.04 18.37
N CYS A 405 8.95 -1.38 18.40
CA CYS A 405 8.58 -2.20 17.26
C CYS A 405 7.19 -1.84 16.72
N GLN A 406 6.19 -1.76 17.62
CA GLN A 406 4.82 -1.38 17.25
C GLN A 406 4.72 0.06 16.73
N ALA A 407 5.42 1.00 17.36
CA ALA A 407 5.45 2.39 16.90
C ALA A 407 6.11 2.52 15.51
N GLU A 408 7.19 1.78 15.25
CA GLU A 408 7.85 1.75 13.94
C GLU A 408 6.93 1.17 12.85
N TRP A 409 6.20 0.09 13.14
CA TRP A 409 5.21 -0.47 12.24
C TRP A 409 4.09 0.54 11.94
N GLN A 410 3.53 1.17 12.96
CA GLN A 410 2.48 2.18 12.83
C GLN A 410 2.93 3.37 11.97
N ALA A 411 4.16 3.85 12.15
CA ALA A 411 4.73 4.92 11.33
C ALA A 411 4.97 4.51 9.87
N LYS A 412 5.37 3.25 9.63
CA LYS A 412 5.48 2.71 8.26
C LYS A 412 4.12 2.66 7.57
N LEU A 413 3.08 2.23 8.29
CA LEU A 413 1.71 2.16 7.78
C LEU A 413 1.17 3.56 7.43
N SER A 414 1.24 4.52 8.36
CA SER A 414 0.72 5.88 8.12
C SER A 414 1.51 6.62 7.05
N ARG A 415 2.82 6.44 6.96
CA ARG A 415 3.63 6.96 5.83
C ARG A 415 3.18 6.38 4.49
N ALA A 416 2.97 5.07 4.40
CA ALA A 416 2.51 4.43 3.17
C ALA A 416 1.11 4.92 2.75
N GLN A 417 0.19 5.08 3.71
CA GLN A 417 -1.14 5.67 3.48
C GLN A 417 -1.04 7.11 2.96
N SER A 418 -0.21 7.95 3.60
CA SER A 418 0.02 9.33 3.17
C SER A 418 0.61 9.41 1.75
N ASN A 419 1.62 8.60 1.45
CA ASN A 419 2.24 8.54 0.12
C ASN A 419 1.25 8.11 -0.97
N LEU A 420 0.44 7.09 -0.70
CA LEU A 420 -0.61 6.68 -1.63
C LEU A 420 -1.60 7.82 -1.87
N LYS A 421 -2.06 8.49 -0.80
CA LYS A 421 -3.04 9.56 -0.95
C LYS A 421 -2.52 10.77 -1.73
N SER A 422 -1.25 11.14 -1.48
CA SER A 422 -0.57 12.17 -2.27
C SER A 422 -0.48 11.80 -3.76
N ALA A 423 -0.20 10.53 -4.09
CA ALA A 423 -0.15 10.07 -5.48
C ALA A 423 -1.54 10.06 -6.15
N GLU A 424 -2.58 9.64 -5.42
CA GLU A 424 -3.97 9.69 -5.90
C GLU A 424 -4.43 11.13 -6.15
N LEU A 425 -4.09 12.06 -5.25
CA LEU A 425 -4.37 13.48 -5.43
C LEU A 425 -3.68 14.03 -6.67
N ALA A 426 -2.39 13.70 -6.89
CA ALA A 426 -1.66 14.11 -8.08
C ALA A 426 -2.29 13.54 -9.37
N LEU A 427 -2.78 12.30 -9.33
CA LEU A 427 -3.48 11.69 -10.45
C LEU A 427 -4.80 12.41 -10.74
N LEU A 428 -5.57 12.73 -9.71
CA LEU A 428 -6.80 13.49 -9.85
C LEU A 428 -6.53 14.88 -10.45
N GLN A 429 -5.54 15.60 -9.94
CA GLN A 429 -5.10 16.91 -10.48
C GLN A 429 -4.66 16.80 -11.94
N ALA A 430 -3.90 15.77 -12.32
CA ALA A 430 -3.49 15.55 -13.70
C ALA A 430 -4.69 15.28 -14.63
N LYS A 431 -5.70 14.53 -14.16
CA LYS A 431 -6.96 14.32 -14.91
C LYS A 431 -7.74 15.62 -15.13
N MET A 432 -7.58 16.62 -14.26
CA MET A 432 -8.23 17.94 -14.39
C MET A 432 -7.60 18.87 -15.40
N LEU A 433 -6.40 18.57 -15.88
CA LEU A 433 -5.76 19.39 -16.89
C LEU A 433 -6.54 19.29 -18.22
N PRO A 434 -6.65 20.39 -18.99
CA PRO A 434 -7.23 20.36 -20.32
C PRO A 434 -6.51 19.36 -21.23
N ASP A 435 -7.21 18.75 -22.18
CA ASP A 435 -6.59 17.86 -23.17
C ASP A 435 -5.54 18.57 -24.04
N SER A 436 -5.61 19.90 -24.14
CA SER A 436 -4.62 20.74 -24.81
C SER A 436 -3.34 20.99 -24.01
N ASP A 437 -3.29 20.61 -22.73
CA ASP A 437 -2.12 20.79 -21.87
C ASP A 437 -1.02 19.78 -22.26
N GLN A 438 0.13 20.29 -22.72
CA GLN A 438 1.26 19.50 -23.20
C GLN A 438 1.87 18.59 -22.11
N GLU A 439 1.73 18.95 -20.83
CA GLU A 439 2.26 18.16 -19.71
C GLU A 439 1.24 17.16 -19.15
N ARG A 440 -0.04 17.19 -19.60
CA ARG A 440 -1.10 16.33 -19.06
C ARG A 440 -0.75 14.85 -19.15
N ALA A 441 -0.38 14.38 -20.35
CA ALA A 441 -0.07 12.97 -20.56
C ALA A 441 1.09 12.51 -19.66
N LYS A 442 2.16 13.31 -19.57
CA LYS A 442 3.31 13.05 -18.72
C LYS A 442 2.96 13.02 -17.24
N LYS A 443 2.19 14.00 -16.75
CA LYS A 443 1.73 14.05 -15.35
C LYS A 443 0.83 12.87 -15.01
N LEU A 444 -0.04 12.47 -15.94
CA LEU A 444 -0.93 11.32 -15.76
C LEU A 444 -0.14 10.01 -15.63
N THR A 445 0.81 9.75 -16.54
CA THR A 445 1.67 8.56 -16.48
C THR A 445 2.53 8.54 -15.22
N ALA A 446 3.11 9.68 -14.84
CA ALA A 446 3.93 9.79 -13.63
C ALA A 446 3.11 9.54 -12.35
N ALA A 447 1.94 10.18 -12.23
CA ALA A 447 1.07 9.98 -11.07
C ALA A 447 0.53 8.54 -11.00
N GLN A 448 0.14 7.95 -12.14
CA GLN A 448 -0.33 6.57 -12.21
C GLN A 448 0.76 5.57 -11.76
N THR A 449 2.01 5.81 -12.15
CA THR A 449 3.16 5.00 -11.72
C THR A 449 3.34 5.06 -10.20
N LEU A 450 3.26 6.26 -9.62
CA LEU A 450 3.36 6.45 -8.18
C LEU A 450 2.20 5.80 -7.42
N VAL A 451 0.96 5.86 -7.95
CA VAL A 451 -0.19 5.15 -7.36
C VAL A 451 0.09 3.64 -7.29
N THR A 452 0.55 3.03 -8.38
CA THR A 452 0.87 1.60 -8.41
C THR A 452 1.98 1.24 -7.43
N GLN A 453 3.06 2.03 -7.37
CA GLN A 453 4.17 1.81 -6.44
C GLN A 453 3.72 1.95 -4.97
N ASN A 454 2.98 3.01 -4.64
CA ASN A 454 2.55 3.27 -3.27
C ASN A 454 1.46 2.30 -2.80
N ARG A 455 0.63 1.75 -3.70
CA ARG A 455 -0.27 0.63 -3.36
C ARG A 455 0.51 -0.62 -2.94
N ALA A 456 1.57 -0.97 -3.66
CA ALA A 456 2.42 -2.11 -3.30
C ALA A 456 3.14 -1.88 -1.96
N GLN A 457 3.59 -0.65 -1.69
CA GLN A 457 4.19 -0.27 -0.40
C GLN A 457 3.17 -0.34 0.74
N LEU A 458 1.95 0.14 0.54
CA LEU A 458 0.87 0.05 1.53
C LEU A 458 0.51 -1.41 1.86
N ALA A 459 0.35 -2.25 0.83
CA ALA A 459 0.10 -3.69 1.03
C ALA A 459 1.22 -4.38 1.82
N SER A 460 2.47 -3.93 1.66
CA SER A 460 3.60 -4.44 2.44
C SER A 460 3.58 -3.93 3.88
N ALA A 461 3.22 -2.65 4.10
CA ALA A 461 3.17 -2.02 5.42
C ALA A 461 1.97 -2.48 6.27
N GLN A 462 0.88 -2.95 5.64
CA GLN A 462 -0.31 -3.48 6.33
C GLN A 462 -0.09 -4.82 7.01
N LYS A 463 0.97 -5.56 6.66
CA LYS A 463 1.29 -6.83 7.31
C LYS A 463 1.58 -6.56 8.79
N PRO A 464 0.81 -7.15 9.72
CA PRO A 464 0.98 -6.89 11.14
C PRO A 464 2.33 -7.43 11.63
N VAL A 465 2.90 -6.77 12.63
CA VAL A 465 4.05 -7.28 13.38
C VAL A 465 3.56 -7.96 14.64
N GLU A 466 4.17 -9.09 15.00
CA GLU A 466 3.84 -9.83 16.23
C GLU A 466 3.94 -8.93 17.46
N ALA A 467 2.95 -8.99 18.34
CA ALA A 467 2.89 -8.12 19.52
C ALA A 467 4.09 -8.30 20.47
N SER A 468 4.66 -9.50 20.51
CA SER A 468 5.84 -9.84 21.32
C SER A 468 7.17 -9.49 20.65
N SER A 469 7.18 -9.03 19.40
CA SER A 469 8.42 -8.73 18.68
C SER A 469 9.17 -7.57 19.32
N THR A 470 10.48 -7.75 19.49
CA THR A 470 11.43 -6.74 20.01
C THR A 470 12.35 -6.20 18.91
N GLU A 471 12.14 -6.60 17.66
CA GLU A 471 12.98 -6.17 16.54
C GLU A 471 12.56 -4.80 16.03
N TYR A 472 13.44 -3.80 16.20
CA TYR A 472 13.27 -2.45 15.65
C TYR A 472 14.56 -1.98 14.97
N THR A 473 14.42 -1.01 14.07
CA THR A 473 15.56 -0.44 13.36
C THR A 473 16.49 0.29 14.33
N ALA A 474 17.79 -0.02 14.33
CA ALA A 474 18.77 0.69 15.15
C ALA A 474 18.81 2.21 14.83
N LEU A 475 19.09 3.04 15.84
CA LEU A 475 19.20 4.50 15.71
C LEU A 475 20.36 4.94 14.80
N SER A 476 21.36 4.08 14.65
CA SER A 476 22.55 4.25 13.82
C SER A 476 23.26 2.92 13.67
N ARG A 477 24.37 2.89 12.94
CA ARG A 477 25.26 1.72 12.91
C ARG A 477 25.83 1.41 14.30
N ILE A 478 25.78 0.14 14.69
CA ILE A 478 26.40 -0.40 15.91
C ILE A 478 27.82 -0.90 15.59
N PHE A 479 28.76 -0.60 16.48
CA PHE A 479 30.18 -0.99 16.42
C PHE A 479 30.53 -1.92 17.59
N PRO A 480 31.72 -2.55 17.60
CA PRO A 480 32.14 -3.39 18.71
C PRO A 480 32.20 -2.62 20.05
N GLU A 481 31.76 -3.27 21.13
CA GLU A 481 31.72 -2.66 22.47
C GLU A 481 33.11 -2.48 23.10
N GLN A 482 34.13 -3.10 22.52
CA GLN A 482 35.51 -3.05 22.99
C GLN A 482 36.43 -2.55 21.87
N SER A 483 37.50 -1.84 22.24
CA SER A 483 38.66 -1.57 21.37
C SER A 483 39.80 -2.50 21.75
N THR A 484 40.68 -2.80 20.78
CA THR A 484 41.89 -3.63 20.99
C THR A 484 42.85 -3.04 22.03
N GLY A 485 42.73 -1.74 22.34
CA GLY A 485 43.64 -1.02 23.22
C GLY A 485 45.00 -0.68 22.60
N LYS A 486 45.24 -1.06 21.34
CA LYS A 486 46.49 -0.79 20.61
C LYS A 486 46.82 0.70 20.54
N ARG A 487 45.82 1.54 20.23
CA ARG A 487 45.99 3.00 20.19
C ARG A 487 46.29 3.61 21.55
N THR A 488 45.64 3.12 22.61
CA THR A 488 45.90 3.58 23.98
C THR A 488 47.31 3.21 24.44
N ALA A 489 47.75 1.98 24.16
CA ALA A 489 49.11 1.54 24.46
C ALA A 489 50.15 2.38 23.70
N LEU A 490 49.93 2.62 22.40
CA LEU A 490 50.80 3.47 21.60
C LEU A 490 50.86 4.90 22.14
N ALA A 491 49.71 5.52 22.44
CA ALA A 491 49.65 6.89 22.96
C ALA A 491 50.41 7.03 24.29
N ARG A 492 50.27 6.06 25.20
CA ARG A 492 51.02 6.02 26.46
C ARG A 492 52.52 5.85 26.25
N TRP A 493 52.92 5.09 25.24
CA TRP A 493 54.33 4.87 24.93
C TRP A 493 54.98 6.07 24.25
N ILE A 494 54.28 6.75 23.33
CA ILE A 494 54.78 7.98 22.69
C ILE A 494 55.08 9.05 23.76
N THR A 495 54.25 9.15 24.81
CA THR A 495 54.39 10.14 25.88
C THR A 495 55.17 9.63 27.10
N SER A 496 55.66 8.39 27.06
CA SER A 496 56.40 7.79 28.19
C SER A 496 57.78 8.44 28.35
N ARG A 497 58.20 8.66 29.61
CA ARG A 497 59.58 9.10 29.92
C ARG A 497 60.63 8.06 29.51
N ASP A 498 60.24 6.79 29.42
CA ASP A 498 61.11 5.70 28.95
C ASP A 498 61.31 5.69 27.43
N ASN A 499 60.56 6.52 26.69
CA ASN A 499 60.71 6.72 25.26
C ASN A 499 61.35 8.09 24.97
N PRO A 500 62.69 8.20 24.95
CA PRO A 500 63.37 9.46 24.70
C PRO A 500 63.23 9.95 23.25
N LEU A 501 62.78 9.10 22.32
CA LEU A 501 62.73 9.45 20.90
C LEU A 501 61.77 10.60 20.64
N THR A 502 60.57 10.57 21.21
CA THR A 502 59.58 11.63 21.05
C THR A 502 60.14 12.99 21.47
N ALA A 503 60.80 13.04 22.63
CA ALA A 503 61.42 14.26 23.14
C ALA A 503 62.60 14.73 22.25
N ARG A 504 63.46 13.80 21.80
CA ARG A 504 64.59 14.11 20.92
C ARG A 504 64.14 14.66 19.57
N VAL A 505 63.13 14.05 18.96
CA VAL A 505 62.52 14.51 17.70
C VAL A 505 61.92 15.91 17.90
N ALA A 506 61.16 16.12 18.98
CA ALA A 506 60.57 17.42 19.29
C ALA A 506 61.63 18.51 19.49
N VAL A 507 62.70 18.25 20.25
CA VAL A 507 63.80 19.21 20.45
C VAL A 507 64.52 19.51 19.14
N ASN A 508 64.80 18.51 18.29
CA ASN A 508 65.44 18.75 16.99
C ASN A 508 64.58 19.70 16.12
N HIS A 509 63.27 19.50 16.14
CA HIS A 509 62.30 20.33 15.44
C HIS A 509 62.16 21.76 16.01
N ILE A 510 62.22 21.93 17.33
CA ILE A 510 62.17 23.24 17.98
C ILE A 510 63.46 24.02 17.69
N TRP A 511 64.61 23.36 17.84
CA TRP A 511 65.92 23.96 17.59
C TRP A 511 66.06 24.44 16.14
N MET A 512 65.65 23.61 15.17
CA MET A 512 65.62 24.01 13.76
C MET A 512 64.81 25.28 13.51
N ARG A 513 63.63 25.41 14.13
CA ARG A 513 62.76 26.58 13.96
C ARG A 513 63.31 27.86 14.58
N HIS A 514 64.09 27.75 15.66
CA HIS A 514 64.68 28.90 16.32
C HIS A 514 66.03 29.33 15.75
N PHE A 515 66.86 28.37 15.32
CA PHE A 515 68.26 28.64 14.93
C PHE A 515 68.54 28.37 13.44
N GLY A 516 67.53 28.01 12.65
CA GLY A 516 67.64 27.78 11.20
C GLY A 516 68.41 26.52 10.79
N LYS A 517 68.92 25.74 11.76
CA LYS A 517 69.66 24.49 11.52
C LYS A 517 69.30 23.45 12.58
N PRO A 518 68.96 22.21 12.22
CA PRO A 518 68.65 21.17 13.21
C PRO A 518 69.93 20.63 13.89
N LEU A 519 69.77 20.02 15.08
CA LEU A 519 70.84 19.31 15.80
C LEU A 519 71.26 18.03 15.07
N VAL A 520 70.29 17.28 14.53
CA VAL A 520 70.49 16.14 13.64
C VAL A 520 70.02 16.53 12.24
N LYS A 521 70.83 16.27 11.20
CA LYS A 521 70.60 16.74 9.82
C LYS A 521 69.19 16.45 9.29
N SER A 522 68.62 15.29 9.61
CA SER A 522 67.28 14.90 9.20
C SER A 522 66.26 15.19 10.30
N VAL A 523 65.13 15.77 9.92
CA VAL A 523 63.94 15.93 10.77
C VAL A 523 62.79 14.99 10.38
N TYR A 524 63.00 14.15 9.36
CA TYR A 524 61.97 13.26 8.80
C TYR A 524 62.28 11.78 8.98
N ASN A 525 63.52 11.44 9.37
CA ASN A 525 63.97 10.06 9.47
C ASN A 525 64.90 9.94 10.69
N PHE A 526 64.46 9.17 11.70
CA PHE A 526 65.09 9.04 13.02
C PHE A 526 65.13 7.59 13.49
#